data_AF-A0A561SKY0-F1
#
_entry.id   AF-A0A561SKY0-F1
#
_cell.length_a   1.000
_cell.length_b   1.000
_cell.length_c   1.000
_cell.angle_alpha   90.00
_cell.angle_beta   90.00
_cell.angle_gamma   90.00
#
_symmetry.space_group_name_H-M   'P 1'
#
loop_
_entity.id
_entity.type
_entity.pdbx_description
1 polymer ?
#
loop_
_entity_poly.entity_id
_entity_poly.type
_entity_poly.pdbx_seq_one_letter_code
_entity_poly.pdbx_strand_id
1 'polypeptide(L)'
;MHPHRLQQLVASVPDTVDADQRAKLLAHVQASDRCRVRIERLGAELDRVLDGVGSSDRAVDLARELDGLERVQQRMDRRLTALVEELTSTPRAVAYDDGVPA
;
A
#
# COMPACT_ATOMS: atom_id res chain seq x y z
N MET A 1 8.50 1.32 -2.00
CA MET A 1 8.73 -0.13 -2.21
C MET A 1 8.37 -0.46 -3.66
N HIS A 2 8.97 -1.46 -4.32
CA HIS A 2 8.53 -1.84 -5.68
C HIS A 2 7.09 -2.41 -5.64
N PRO A 3 6.19 -2.02 -6.57
CA PRO A 3 4.79 -2.45 -6.58
C PRO A 3 4.59 -3.96 -6.49
N HIS A 4 5.43 -4.73 -7.19
CA HIS A 4 5.42 -6.19 -7.18
C HIS A 4 5.69 -6.81 -5.81
N ARG A 5 6.55 -6.19 -4.99
CA ARG A 5 6.85 -6.67 -3.64
C ARG A 5 5.64 -6.52 -2.71
N LEU A 6 4.88 -5.44 -2.87
CA LEU A 6 3.66 -5.24 -2.09
C LEU A 6 2.57 -6.24 -2.49
N GLN A 7 2.43 -6.52 -3.80
CA GLN A 7 1.51 -7.55 -4.29
C GLN A 7 1.85 -8.94 -3.75
N GLN A 8 3.14 -9.30 -3.71
CA GLN A 8 3.59 -10.56 -3.11
C GLN A 8 3.27 -10.64 -1.62
N LEU A 9 3.47 -9.55 -0.87
CA LEU A 9 3.12 -9.49 0.54
C LEU A 9 1.62 -9.65 0.77
N VAL A 10 0.78 -8.93 0.03
CA VAL A 10 -0.68 -9.08 0.10
C VAL A 10 -1.12 -10.51 -0.24
N ALA A 11 -0.49 -11.13 -1.25
CA ALA A 11 -0.78 -12.50 -1.66
C ALA A 11 -0.36 -13.55 -0.61
N SER A 12 0.55 -13.20 0.31
CA SER A 12 0.98 -14.10 1.40
C SER A 12 -0.03 -14.18 2.55
N VAL A 13 -1.04 -13.30 2.57
CA VAL A 13 -2.08 -13.29 3.60
C VAL A 13 -3.01 -14.48 3.42
N PRO A 14 -3.20 -15.33 4.45
CA PRO A 14 -4.06 -16.51 4.36
C PRO A 14 -5.53 -16.16 4.06
N ASP A 15 -6.21 -17.01 3.30
CA ASP A 15 -7.66 -16.86 3.06
C ASP A 15 -8.52 -17.14 4.29
N THR A 16 -7.93 -17.66 5.38
CA THR A 16 -8.59 -17.90 6.66
C THR A 16 -8.71 -16.65 7.54
N VAL A 17 -8.18 -15.50 7.07
CA VAL A 17 -8.31 -14.21 7.74
C VAL A 17 -9.77 -13.76 7.72
N ASP A 18 -10.21 -13.12 8.81
CA ASP A 18 -11.57 -12.61 8.95
C ASP A 18 -11.95 -11.64 7.82
N ALA A 19 -13.24 -11.62 7.44
CA ALA A 19 -13.74 -10.83 6.33
C ALA A 19 -13.50 -9.33 6.52
N ASP A 20 -13.62 -8.81 7.75
CA ASP A 20 -13.39 -7.39 8.05
C ASP A 20 -11.91 -7.04 7.97
N GLN A 21 -11.03 -7.93 8.44
CA GLN A 21 -9.58 -7.79 8.32
C GLN A 21 -9.15 -7.78 6.84
N ARG A 22 -9.74 -8.66 6.02
CA ARG A 22 -9.50 -8.71 4.58
C ARG A 22 -10.00 -7.46 3.87
N ALA A 23 -11.19 -6.97 4.22
CA ALA A 23 -11.73 -5.73 3.67
C ALA A 23 -10.84 -4.52 4.01
N LYS A 24 -10.33 -4.45 5.24
CA LYS A 24 -9.39 -3.41 5.68
C LYS A 24 -8.07 -3.45 4.91
N LEU A 25 -7.48 -4.63 4.72
CA LEU A 25 -6.28 -4.81 3.90
C LEU A 25 -6.51 -4.29 2.47
N LEU A 26 -7.59 -4.71 1.83
CA LEU A 26 -7.94 -4.30 0.47
C LEU A 26 -8.16 -2.78 0.37
N ALA A 27 -8.81 -2.17 1.36
CA ALA A 27 -9.00 -0.72 1.40
C ALA A 27 -7.64 0.03 1.47
N HIS A 28 -6.68 -0.46 2.26
CA HIS A 28 -5.33 0.11 2.31
C HIS A 28 -4.58 -0.07 0.99
N VAL A 29 -4.70 -1.24 0.34
CA VAL A 29 -4.10 -1.50 -0.98
C VAL A 29 -4.65 -0.52 -2.03
N GLN A 30 -5.98 -0.40 -2.12
CA GLN A 30 -6.63 0.51 -3.06
C GLN A 30 -6.23 1.97 -2.82
N ALA A 31 -6.14 2.40 -1.57
CA ALA A 31 -5.72 3.75 -1.25
C ALA A 31 -4.25 3.99 -1.66
N SER A 32 -3.38 2.99 -1.47
CA SER A 32 -1.96 3.04 -1.86
C SER A 32 -1.83 3.14 -3.39
N ASP A 33 -2.59 2.33 -4.14
CA ASP A 33 -2.57 2.37 -5.60
C ASP A 33 -3.07 3.70 -6.17
N ARG A 34 -4.12 4.30 -5.57
CA ARG A 34 -4.57 5.65 -5.94
C ARG A 34 -3.48 6.71 -5.71
N CYS A 35 -2.71 6.59 -4.63
CA CYS A 35 -1.60 7.49 -4.34
C CYS A 35 -0.50 7.35 -5.40
N ARG A 36 -0.11 6.12 -5.76
CA ARG A 36 0.86 5.86 -6.86
C ARG A 36 0.42 6.46 -8.19
N VAL A 37 -0.83 6.23 -8.59
CA VAL A 37 -1.37 6.80 -9.84
C VAL A 37 -1.31 8.33 -9.83
N ARG A 38 -1.54 8.98 -8.68
CA ARG A 38 -1.43 10.44 -8.57
C ARG A 38 0.02 10.91 -8.67
N ILE A 39 0.96 10.21 -8.02
CA ILE A 39 2.40 10.47 -8.12
C ILE A 39 2.86 10.39 -9.58
N GLU A 40 2.51 9.32 -10.29
CA GLU A 40 2.88 9.15 -11.70
C GLU A 40 2.34 10.28 -12.59
N ARG A 41 1.07 10.68 -12.37
CA ARG A 41 0.46 11.78 -13.13
C ARG A 41 1.14 13.12 -12.87
N LEU A 42 1.44 13.43 -11.61
CA LEU A 42 2.11 14.68 -11.24
C LEU A 42 3.57 14.70 -11.69
N GLY A 43 4.26 13.55 -11.63
CA GLY A 43 5.60 13.40 -12.21
C GLY A 43 5.59 13.73 -13.70
N ALA A 44 4.67 13.12 -14.45
CA ALA A 44 4.53 13.40 -15.88
C ALA A 44 4.07 14.85 -16.19
N GLU A 45 3.37 15.52 -15.28
CA GLU A 45 3.05 16.95 -15.40
C GLU A 45 4.26 17.82 -15.12
N LEU A 46 5.03 17.51 -14.08
CA LEU A 46 6.28 18.20 -13.75
C LEU A 46 7.30 18.08 -14.87
N ASP A 47 7.51 16.88 -15.42
CA ASP A 47 8.42 16.65 -16.56
C ASP A 47 8.04 17.53 -17.75
N ARG A 48 6.75 17.58 -18.10
CA ARG A 48 6.26 18.46 -19.18
C ARG A 48 6.55 19.93 -18.89
N VAL A 49 6.31 20.39 -17.67
CA VAL A 49 6.58 21.79 -17.29
C VAL A 49 8.09 22.11 -17.35
N LEU A 50 8.94 21.18 -16.92
CA LEU A 50 10.40 21.33 -16.97
C LEU A 50 10.94 21.32 -18.41
N ASP A 51 10.30 20.59 -19.32
CA ASP A 51 10.58 20.61 -20.76
C ASP A 51 10.05 21.89 -21.45
N GLY A 52 9.52 22.85 -20.70
CA GLY A 52 8.98 24.10 -21.21
C GLY A 52 7.56 23.97 -21.79
N VAL A 53 6.90 22.83 -21.59
CA VAL A 53 5.51 22.60 -22.00
C VAL A 53 4.57 22.95 -20.85
N GLY A 54 4.08 24.19 -20.83
CA GLY A 54 3.11 24.68 -19.84
C GLY A 54 3.59 25.92 -19.10
N SER A 55 3.03 26.17 -17.91
CA SER A 55 3.42 27.30 -17.07
C SER A 55 4.55 26.90 -16.13
N SER A 56 5.74 27.46 -16.35
CA SER A 56 6.94 27.27 -15.52
C SER A 56 6.73 27.64 -14.05
N ASP A 57 5.83 28.59 -13.78
CA ASP A 57 5.55 29.09 -12.43
C ASP A 57 4.98 27.99 -11.50
N ARG A 58 4.41 26.92 -12.07
CA ARG A 58 3.85 25.81 -11.29
C ARG A 58 4.84 24.69 -11.00
N ALA A 59 6.07 24.71 -11.56
CA ALA A 59 7.04 23.63 -11.40
C ALA A 59 7.39 23.36 -9.93
N VAL A 60 7.62 24.43 -9.16
CA VAL A 60 7.96 24.33 -7.74
C VAL A 60 6.80 23.78 -6.92
N ASP A 61 5.57 24.16 -7.25
CA ASP A 61 4.38 23.68 -6.55
C ASP A 61 4.11 22.20 -6.85
N LEU A 62 4.26 21.78 -8.11
CA LEU A 62 4.19 20.37 -8.53
C LEU A 62 5.25 19.53 -7.80
N ALA A 63 6.49 20.01 -7.73
CA ALA A 63 7.57 19.31 -7.02
C ALA A 63 7.28 19.17 -5.51
N ARG A 64 6.71 20.19 -4.86
CA ARG A 64 6.30 20.13 -3.46
C ARG A 64 5.15 19.14 -3.24
N GLU A 65 4.15 19.14 -4.12
CA GLU A 65 3.04 18.19 -4.03
C GLU A 65 3.54 16.75 -4.22
N LEU A 66 4.46 16.55 -5.16
CA LEU A 66 5.09 15.25 -5.42
C LEU A 66 5.86 14.73 -4.20
N ASP A 67 6.74 15.52 -3.59
CA ASP A 67 7.46 15.14 -2.35
C ASP A 67 6.47 14.79 -1.22
N GLY A 68 5.40 15.57 -1.08
CA GLY A 68 4.34 15.30 -0.11
C GLY A 68 3.68 13.93 -0.32
N LEU A 69 3.32 13.61 -1.57
CA LEU A 69 2.69 12.35 -1.95
C LEU A 69 3.65 11.17 -1.83
N GLU A 70 4.92 11.30 -2.20
CA GLU A 70 5.92 10.25 -2.03
C GLU A 70 6.12 9.88 -0.55
N ARG A 71 6.12 10.87 0.35
CA ARG A 71 6.15 10.62 1.80
C ARG A 71 4.88 9.93 2.29
N VAL A 72 3.72 10.30 1.75
CA VAL A 72 2.45 9.59 2.04
C VAL A 72 2.56 8.13 1.58
N GLN A 73 3.01 7.90 0.36
CA GLN A 73 3.19 6.55 -0.20
C GLN A 73 4.12 5.71 0.67
N GLN A 74 5.25 6.26 1.12
CA GLN A 74 6.16 5.57 2.03
C GLN A 74 5.49 5.18 3.36
N ARG A 75 4.66 6.06 3.93
CA ARG A 75 3.91 5.75 5.16
C ARG A 75 2.86 4.66 4.92
N MET A 76 2.17 4.69 3.78
CA MET A 76 1.18 3.68 3.40
C MET A 76 1.83 2.32 3.15
N ASP A 77 2.95 2.27 2.45
CA ASP A 77 3.73 1.04 2.22
C ASP A 77 4.17 0.41 3.57
N ARG A 78 4.64 1.23 4.52
CA ARG A 78 5.00 0.76 5.88
C ARG A 78 3.80 0.22 6.63
N ARG A 79 2.66 0.91 6.59
CA ARG A 79 1.43 0.47 7.25
C ARG A 79 0.88 -0.82 6.65
N LEU A 80 0.94 -0.96 5.33
CA LEU A 80 0.56 -2.19 4.62
C LEU A 80 1.45 -3.36 5.01
N THR A 81 2.77 -3.14 5.07
CA THR A 81 3.73 -4.16 5.50
C THR A 81 3.41 -4.64 6.92
N ALA A 82 3.22 -3.71 7.87
CA ALA A 82 2.87 -4.04 9.25
C ALA A 82 1.53 -4.79 9.37
N LEU A 83 0.53 -4.41 8.56
CA LEU A 83 -0.77 -5.07 8.56
C LEU A 83 -0.68 -6.48 7.98
N VAL A 84 0.10 -6.69 6.92
CA VAL A 84 0.36 -8.05 6.41
C VAL A 84 1.08 -8.88 7.47
N GLU A 85 2.13 -8.35 8.10
CA GLU A 85 2.87 -9.03 9.16
C GLU A 85 1.96 -9.44 10.33
N GLU A 86 1.06 -8.57 10.77
CA GLU A 86 0.06 -8.86 11.80
C GLU A 86 -0.85 -10.04 11.40
N LEU A 87 -1.36 -10.00 10.16
CA LEU A 87 -2.25 -11.05 9.64
C LEU A 87 -1.54 -12.38 9.37
N THR A 88 -0.25 -12.36 9.04
CA THR A 88 0.54 -13.59 8.81
C THR A 88 1.15 -14.16 10.10
N SER A 89 1.38 -13.33 11.12
CA SER A 89 2.04 -13.74 12.38
C SER A 89 1.06 -14.24 13.44
N THR A 90 -0.25 -14.14 13.21
CA THR A 90 -1.25 -14.66 14.16
C THR A 90 -1.13 -16.19 14.22
N PRO A 91 -0.66 -16.78 15.34
CA PRO A 91 -0.57 -18.22 15.46
C PRO A 91 -1.98 -18.79 15.45
N ARG A 92 -2.25 -19.79 14.61
CA ARG A 92 -3.44 -20.64 14.80
C ARG A 92 -3.41 -21.13 16.24
N ALA A 93 -4.39 -20.72 17.04
CA ALA A 93 -4.72 -21.49 18.23
C ALA A 93 -5.06 -22.89 17.74
N VAL A 94 -4.11 -23.82 17.91
CA VAL A 94 -4.35 -25.24 17.74
C VAL A 94 -5.42 -25.57 18.76
N ALA A 95 -6.66 -25.72 18.29
CA ALA A 95 -7.68 -26.40 19.07
C ALA A 95 -7.15 -27.83 19.23
N TYR A 96 -6.54 -28.11 20.39
CA TYR A 96 -6.47 -29.48 20.89
C TYR A 96 -7.92 -29.89 21.13
N ASP A 97 -8.52 -30.51 20.12
CA ASP A 97 -9.61 -31.45 20.34
C ASP A 97 -8.97 -32.59 21.13
N ASP A 98 -9.03 -32.50 22.46
CA ASP A 98 -8.62 -33.57 23.36
C ASP A 98 -9.57 -34.73 23.09
N GLY A 99 -9.18 -35.54 22.11
CA GLY A 99 -9.85 -36.74 21.68
C GLY A 99 -10.10 -37.62 22.89
N VAL A 100 -11.37 -37.73 23.24
CA VAL A 100 -11.86 -38.73 24.20
C VAL A 100 -11.63 -40.13 23.61
N PRO A 101 -11.21 -41.11 24.43
CA PRO A 101 -11.66 -42.46 24.23
C PRO A 101 -12.41 -43.00 25.47
N ALA A 102 -13.62 -43.51 25.18
CA ALA A 102 -14.49 -44.48 25.88
C ALA A 102 -14.32 -44.74 27.39
#